data_AF-A0AAE1QJC3-F1
#
_entry.id   AF-A0AAE1QJC3-F1
#
_cell.length_a   1.000
_cell.length_b   1.000
_cell.length_c   1.000
_cell.angle_alpha   90.00
_cell.angle_beta   90.00
_cell.angle_gamma   90.00
#
_symmetry.space_group_name_H-M   'P 1'
#
loop_
_entity.id
_entity.type
_entity.pdbx_description
1 polymer ?
#
loop_
_entity_poly.entity_id
_entity_poly.type
_entity_poly.pdbx_seq_one_letter_code
_entity_poly.pdbx_strand_id
1 'polypeptide(L)'
;MAVGWWLAACLVLGSSYRSSLISHLVVAGKSPVINTVEDLVGRHGWGWGTPRMTGALKTVLSTSPDLAMQKFYKEMQVKSIEDGMGLVLKGGFAFIYSTYYGKMLVATHYTDQTGDTPVHISTSQYDLFFGNSFGMR
;
A
#
# COMPACT_ATOMS: atom_id res chain seq x y z
N MET A 1 13.30 -2.85 53.22
CA MET A 1 12.60 -2.01 52.19
C MET A 1 13.31 -1.99 50.84
N ALA A 2 14.64 -1.83 50.77
CA ALA A 2 15.38 -1.77 49.49
C ALA A 2 15.20 -2.98 48.56
N VAL A 3 15.20 -4.21 49.11
CA VAL A 3 15.06 -5.45 48.31
C VAL A 3 13.66 -5.57 47.68
N GLY A 4 12.61 -5.17 48.40
CA GLY A 4 11.24 -5.21 47.87
C GLY A 4 11.04 -4.21 46.72
N TRP A 5 11.61 -3.01 46.86
CA TRP A 5 11.58 -2.00 45.79
C TRP A 5 12.37 -2.45 44.56
N TRP A 6 13.53 -3.09 44.76
CA TRP A 6 14.34 -3.64 43.69
C TRP A 6 13.60 -4.74 42.90
N LEU A 7 12.97 -5.69 43.61
CA LEU A 7 12.17 -6.74 42.98
C LEU A 7 10.99 -6.17 42.19
N ALA A 8 10.30 -5.15 42.73
CA ALA A 8 9.23 -4.46 42.03
C ALA A 8 9.74 -3.78 40.74
N ALA A 9 10.89 -3.10 40.80
CA ALA A 9 11.50 -2.48 39.63
C ALA A 9 11.88 -3.50 38.55
N CYS A 10 12.50 -4.63 38.93
CA CYS A 10 12.81 -5.72 37.99
C CYS A 10 11.55 -6.30 37.33
N LEU A 11 10.45 -6.43 38.07
CA LEU A 11 9.20 -6.95 37.55
C LEU A 11 8.56 -6.00 36.52
N VAL A 12 8.57 -4.69 36.80
CA VAL A 12 8.06 -3.66 35.88
C VAL A 12 8.92 -3.55 34.62
N LEU A 13 10.25 -3.60 34.75
CA LEU A 13 11.14 -3.56 33.59
C LEU A 13 10.99 -4.81 32.73
N GLY A 14 10.88 -5.98 33.36
CA GLY A 14 10.68 -7.25 32.65
C GLY A 14 9.35 -7.33 31.90
N SER A 15 8.25 -6.87 32.52
CA SER A 15 6.94 -6.82 31.85
C SER A 15 6.92 -5.81 30.71
N SER A 16 7.51 -4.62 30.90
CA SER A 16 7.58 -3.58 29.87
C SER A 16 8.40 -4.03 28.67
N TYR A 17 9.54 -4.68 28.90
CA TYR A 17 10.38 -5.21 27.82
C TYR A 17 9.65 -6.28 27.01
N ARG A 18 8.95 -7.22 27.67
CA ARG A 18 8.15 -8.24 26.97
C ARG A 18 7.05 -7.63 26.13
N SER A 19 6.31 -6.64 26.65
CA SER A 19 5.26 -5.95 25.90
C SER A 19 5.82 -5.22 24.67
N SER A 20 6.94 -4.52 24.81
CA SER A 20 7.60 -3.85 23.68
C SER A 20 8.11 -4.84 22.64
N LEU A 21 8.68 -5.97 23.07
CA LEU A 21 9.17 -7.00 22.16
C LEU A 21 8.02 -7.66 21.38
N ILE A 22 6.90 -7.98 22.04
CA ILE A 22 5.70 -8.50 21.37
C ILE A 22 5.19 -7.49 20.33
N SER A 23 5.08 -6.21 20.71
CA SER A 23 4.66 -5.15 19.78
C SER A 23 5.57 -5.05 18.56
N HIS A 24 6.90 -5.04 18.78
CA HIS A 24 7.87 -4.98 17.69
C HIS A 24 7.84 -6.21 16.78
N LEU A 25 7.69 -7.42 17.34
CA LEU A 25 7.61 -8.65 16.54
C LEU A 25 6.30 -8.74 15.74
N VAL A 26 5.19 -8.26 16.29
CA VAL A 26 3.91 -8.22 15.59
C VAL A 26 3.92 -7.17 14.46
N VAL A 27 4.60 -6.04 14.65
CA VAL A 27 4.66 -4.97 13.64
C VAL A 27 5.71 -5.24 12.56
N ALA A 28 6.85 -5.87 12.90
CA ALA A 28 7.95 -6.11 11.96
C ALA A 28 7.56 -7.02 10.77
N GLY A 29 6.47 -7.78 10.87
CA GLY A 29 5.95 -8.59 9.77
C GLY A 29 5.20 -7.79 8.69
N LYS A 30 4.85 -6.53 8.92
CA LYS A 30 4.14 -5.71 7.93
C LYS A 30 5.13 -5.13 6.92
N SER A 31 5.03 -5.55 5.67
CA SER A 31 5.75 -4.95 4.55
C SER A 31 5.49 -3.43 4.52
N PRO A 32 6.50 -2.59 4.23
CA PRO A 32 6.30 -1.15 4.17
C PRO A 32 5.20 -0.86 3.16
N VAL A 33 4.23 -0.07 3.57
CA VAL A 33 3.11 0.33 2.72
C VAL A 33 3.65 1.16 1.57
N ILE A 34 3.38 0.77 0.33
CA ILE A 34 3.74 1.58 -0.84
C ILE A 34 2.74 2.72 -0.90
N ASN A 35 3.20 3.95 -0.77
CA ASN A 35 2.30 5.11 -0.92
C ASN A 35 2.62 5.92 -2.17
N THR A 36 3.86 5.82 -2.68
CA THR A 36 4.33 6.63 -3.79
C THR A 36 4.66 5.76 -5.01
N VAL A 37 4.63 6.37 -6.20
CA VAL A 37 5.09 5.76 -7.45
C VAL A 37 6.59 5.46 -7.38
N GLU A 38 7.35 6.33 -6.73
CA GLU A 38 8.78 6.19 -6.55
C GLU A 38 9.11 4.94 -5.73
N ASP A 39 8.35 4.69 -4.65
CA ASP A 39 8.47 3.47 -3.84
C ASP A 39 8.10 2.21 -4.64
N LEU A 40 7.10 2.31 -5.52
CA LEU A 40 6.65 1.21 -6.37
C LEU A 40 7.70 0.85 -7.42
N VAL A 41 8.25 1.85 -8.11
CA VAL A 41 9.29 1.68 -9.15
C VAL A 41 10.63 1.25 -8.56
N GLY A 42 10.91 1.65 -7.31
CA GLY A 42 12.11 1.25 -6.57
C GLY A 42 12.07 -0.19 -6.06
N ARG A 43 10.89 -0.83 -5.98
CA ARG A 43 10.76 -2.23 -5.53
C ARG A 43 10.97 -3.23 -6.65
N HIS A 44 11.96 -4.10 -6.46
CA HIS A 44 12.15 -5.23 -7.35
C HIS A 44 11.02 -6.27 -7.21
N GLY A 45 10.55 -6.80 -8.34
CA GLY A 45 9.55 -7.88 -8.37
C GLY A 45 8.10 -7.42 -8.26
N TRP A 46 7.84 -6.11 -8.20
CA TRP A 46 6.49 -5.55 -8.25
C TRP A 46 6.09 -5.22 -9.68
N GLY A 47 4.87 -5.62 -10.07
CA GLY A 47 4.23 -5.19 -11.31
C GLY A 47 3.19 -4.11 -11.05
N TRP A 48 2.80 -3.39 -12.09
CA TRP A 48 1.67 -2.47 -12.00
C TRP A 48 0.91 -2.36 -13.30
N GLY A 49 -0.35 -1.96 -13.18
CA GLY A 49 -1.23 -1.85 -14.33
C GLY A 49 -2.43 -0.95 -14.08
N THR A 50 -3.07 -0.59 -15.17
CA THR A 50 -4.23 0.30 -15.20
C THR A 50 -5.23 -0.24 -16.21
N PRO A 51 -6.53 0.00 -16.04
CA PRO A 51 -7.46 -0.21 -17.14
C PRO A 51 -7.18 0.80 -18.24
N ARG A 52 -7.72 0.53 -19.44
CA ARG A 52 -7.39 1.27 -20.66
C ARG A 52 -7.42 2.78 -20.42
N MET A 53 -6.22 3.37 -20.35
CA MET A 53 -6.04 4.75 -19.96
C MET A 53 -6.22 5.65 -21.18
N THR A 54 -7.17 6.57 -21.12
CA THR A 54 -7.52 7.48 -22.22
C THR A 54 -7.36 8.94 -21.79
N GLY A 55 -7.13 9.82 -22.76
CA GLY A 55 -7.14 11.28 -22.56
C GLY A 55 -5.95 11.82 -21.76
N ALA A 56 -6.25 12.76 -20.85
CA ALA A 56 -5.28 13.61 -20.16
C ALA A 56 -4.26 12.83 -19.33
N LEU A 57 -4.68 11.75 -18.67
CA LEU A 57 -3.80 10.95 -17.80
C LEU A 57 -2.65 10.30 -18.59
N LYS A 58 -2.95 9.81 -19.80
CA LYS A 58 -1.94 9.24 -20.70
C LYS A 58 -0.93 10.30 -21.12
N THR A 59 -1.42 11.47 -21.52
CA THR A 59 -0.56 12.58 -21.92
C THR A 59 0.36 12.99 -20.77
N VAL A 60 -0.21 13.27 -19.59
CA VAL A 60 0.52 13.68 -18.38
C VAL A 60 1.59 12.67 -17.99
N LEU A 61 1.26 11.37 -17.99
CA LEU A 61 2.23 10.32 -17.68
C LEU A 61 3.35 10.22 -18.72
N SER A 62 3.02 10.38 -20.00
CA SER A 62 4.00 10.31 -21.09
C SER A 62 4.90 11.56 -21.19
N THR A 63 4.41 12.72 -20.78
CA THR A 63 5.12 14.02 -20.87
C THR A 63 5.71 14.46 -19.54
N SER A 64 5.63 13.64 -18.49
CA SER A 64 6.18 13.97 -17.19
C SER A 64 7.70 14.18 -17.26
N PRO A 65 8.26 15.25 -16.65
CA PRO A 65 9.70 15.47 -16.59
C PRO A 65 10.41 14.51 -15.62
N ASP A 66 9.67 13.83 -14.74
CA ASP A 66 10.22 12.90 -13.78
C ASP A 66 10.52 11.52 -14.40
N LEU A 67 11.73 11.02 -14.16
CA LEU A 67 12.22 9.74 -14.66
C LEU A 67 11.48 8.55 -14.03
N ALA A 68 11.11 8.64 -12.74
CA ALA A 68 10.37 7.57 -12.08
C ALA A 68 8.98 7.40 -12.72
N MET A 69 8.29 8.52 -12.97
CA MET A 69 7.00 8.52 -13.65
C MET A 69 7.07 8.01 -15.11
N GLN A 70 8.13 8.33 -15.85
CA GLN A 70 8.32 7.78 -17.20
C GLN A 70 8.58 6.28 -17.19
N LYS A 71 9.40 5.79 -16.26
CA LYS A 71 9.67 4.35 -16.10
C LYS A 71 8.39 3.61 -15.69
N PHE A 72 7.65 4.18 -14.75
CA PHE A 72 6.33 3.73 -14.35
C PHE A 72 5.39 3.61 -15.56
N TYR A 73 5.27 4.65 -16.39
CA TYR A 73 4.42 4.61 -17.58
C TYR A 73 4.83 3.53 -18.60
N LYS A 74 6.14 3.34 -18.81
CA LYS A 74 6.67 2.36 -19.77
C LYS A 74 6.42 0.91 -19.38
N GLU A 75 6.52 0.59 -18.09
CA GLU A 75 6.36 -0.78 -17.57
C GLU A 75 4.91 -1.09 -17.18
N MET A 76 4.01 -0.12 -17.30
CA MET A 76 2.60 -0.26 -16.93
C MET A 76 1.84 -1.18 -17.89
N GLN A 77 1.15 -2.17 -17.32
CA GLN A 77 0.34 -3.12 -18.07
C GLN A 77 -1.11 -2.67 -18.18
N VAL A 78 -1.71 -2.83 -19.36
CA VAL A 78 -3.16 -2.60 -19.52
C VAL A 78 -3.90 -3.89 -19.17
N LYS A 79 -4.76 -3.84 -18.15
CA LYS A 79 -5.54 -4.99 -17.66
C LYS A 79 -7.00 -4.59 -17.43
N SER A 80 -7.94 -5.53 -17.52
CA SER A 80 -9.30 -5.29 -17.03
C SER A 80 -9.28 -5.08 -15.51
N ILE A 81 -10.37 -4.55 -14.96
CA ILE A 81 -10.47 -4.32 -13.51
C ILE A 81 -10.43 -5.66 -12.77
N GLU A 82 -11.12 -6.67 -13.32
CA GLU A 82 -11.19 -8.02 -12.76
C GLU A 82 -9.82 -8.69 -12.75
N ASP A 83 -9.09 -8.64 -13.87
CA ASP A 83 -7.74 -9.22 -13.97
C ASP A 83 -6.74 -8.47 -13.08
N GLY A 84 -6.82 -7.13 -13.09
CA GLY A 84 -5.95 -6.27 -12.30
C GLY A 84 -6.12 -6.50 -10.80
N MET A 85 -7.37 -6.52 -10.32
CA MET A 85 -7.66 -6.81 -8.92
C MET A 85 -7.33 -8.25 -8.55
N GLY A 86 -7.52 -9.21 -9.46
CA GLY A 86 -7.08 -10.59 -9.26
C GLY A 86 -5.56 -10.71 -9.03
N LEU A 87 -4.75 -9.88 -9.69
CA LEU A 87 -3.31 -9.79 -9.44
C LEU A 87 -2.99 -9.08 -8.12
N VAL A 88 -3.71 -8.01 -7.79
CA VAL A 88 -3.55 -7.31 -6.50
C VAL A 88 -3.79 -8.26 -5.33
N LEU A 89 -4.82 -9.09 -5.39
CA LEU A 89 -5.15 -10.05 -4.33
C LEU A 89 -4.11 -11.16 -4.17
N LYS A 90 -3.41 -11.52 -5.26
CA LYS A 90 -2.28 -12.45 -5.24
C LYS A 90 -1.01 -11.82 -4.63
N GLY A 91 -0.94 -10.49 -4.58
CA GLY A 91 0.21 -9.73 -4.07
C GLY A 91 1.26 -9.46 -5.14
N GLY A 92 2.14 -8.48 -4.87
CA GLY A 92 3.22 -8.10 -5.78
C GLY A 92 2.76 -7.34 -7.03
N PHE A 93 1.51 -6.87 -7.06
CA PHE A 93 0.96 -6.07 -8.14
C PHE A 93 0.20 -4.86 -7.60
N ALA A 94 0.41 -3.69 -8.20
CA ALA A 94 -0.35 -2.48 -7.90
C ALA A 94 -1.29 -2.13 -9.05
N PHE A 95 -2.58 -2.01 -8.76
CA PHE A 95 -3.56 -1.60 -9.76
C PHE A 95 -3.93 -0.13 -9.58
N ILE A 96 -3.74 0.64 -10.66
CA ILE A 96 -3.91 2.09 -10.69
C ILE A 96 -5.27 2.39 -11.28
N TYR A 97 -6.13 2.98 -10.46
CA TYR A 97 -7.43 3.41 -10.90
C TYR A 97 -7.89 4.65 -10.15
N SER A 98 -9.06 5.18 -10.52
CA SER A 98 -9.58 6.35 -9.83
C SER A 98 -9.75 6.08 -8.33
N THR A 99 -9.26 6.94 -7.44
CA THR A 99 -9.34 6.82 -5.98
C THR A 99 -10.76 6.61 -5.50
N TYR A 100 -11.71 7.40 -6.00
CA TYR A 100 -13.10 7.31 -5.57
C TYR A 100 -13.72 6.00 -6.00
N TYR A 101 -13.50 5.61 -7.26
CA TYR A 101 -14.01 4.34 -7.75
C TYR A 101 -13.30 3.15 -7.10
N GLY A 102 -11.99 3.24 -6.88
CA GLY A 102 -11.19 2.23 -6.19
C GLY A 102 -11.68 2.02 -4.77
N LYS A 103 -11.90 3.11 -4.01
CA LYS A 103 -12.50 3.05 -2.67
C LYS A 103 -13.89 2.41 -2.68
N MET A 104 -14.75 2.82 -3.63
CA MET A 104 -16.07 2.24 -3.78
C MET A 104 -15.98 0.73 -4.09
N LEU A 105 -15.20 0.35 -5.09
CA LEU A 105 -15.03 -1.04 -5.53
C LEU A 105 -14.46 -1.92 -4.43
N VAL A 106 -13.49 -1.41 -3.67
CA VAL A 106 -12.96 -2.08 -2.48
C VAL A 106 -14.05 -2.25 -1.42
N ALA A 107 -14.76 -1.17 -1.08
CA ALA A 107 -15.83 -1.23 -0.09
C ALA A 107 -16.99 -2.15 -0.50
N THR A 108 -17.32 -2.28 -1.79
CA THR A 108 -18.46 -3.07 -2.26
C THR A 108 -18.13 -4.53 -2.49
N HIS A 109 -16.90 -4.86 -2.91
CA HIS A 109 -16.54 -6.21 -3.35
C HIS A 109 -15.45 -6.90 -2.52
N TYR A 110 -14.67 -6.13 -1.76
CA TYR A 110 -13.49 -6.64 -1.06
C TYR A 110 -13.50 -6.37 0.44
N THR A 111 -14.40 -5.53 0.93
CA THR A 111 -14.63 -5.34 2.36
C THR A 111 -15.74 -6.27 2.84
N ASP A 112 -15.47 -7.04 3.89
CA ASP A 112 -16.45 -7.95 4.48
C ASP A 112 -17.42 -7.24 5.45
N GLN A 113 -18.36 -7.99 6.02
CA GLN A 113 -19.34 -7.46 6.99
C GLN A 113 -18.69 -7.01 8.31
N THR A 114 -17.47 -7.45 8.60
CA THR A 114 -16.69 -7.07 9.79
C THR A 114 -15.81 -5.84 9.54
N GLY A 115 -15.72 -5.38 8.30
CA GLY A 115 -14.87 -4.27 7.87
C GLY A 115 -13.45 -4.68 7.48
N ASP A 116 -13.14 -5.98 7.44
CA ASP A 116 -11.83 -6.44 6.99
C ASP A 116 -11.69 -6.23 5.49
N THR A 117 -10.53 -5.71 5.07
CA THR A 117 -10.25 -5.34 3.69
C THR A 117 -8.83 -5.82 3.34
N PRO A 118 -8.67 -6.83 2.47
CA PRO A 118 -7.38 -7.45 2.18
C PRO A 118 -6.51 -6.63 1.21
N VAL A 119 -6.89 -5.39 0.92
CA VAL A 119 -6.21 -4.49 -0.01
C VAL A 119 -6.02 -3.12 0.64
N HIS A 120 -4.83 -2.56 0.46
CA HIS A 120 -4.46 -1.22 0.87
C HIS A 120 -4.62 -0.27 -0.32
N ILE A 121 -5.21 0.90 -0.05
CA ILE A 121 -5.31 2.00 -1.00
C ILE A 121 -4.30 3.07 -0.58
N SER A 122 -3.37 3.41 -1.46
CA SER A 122 -2.40 4.49 -1.20
C SER A 122 -3.10 5.77 -0.72
N THR A 123 -2.52 6.40 0.31
CA THR A 123 -3.03 7.65 0.89
C THR A 123 -2.50 8.88 0.16
N SER A 124 -1.42 8.74 -0.62
CA SER A 124 -0.82 9.85 -1.35
C SER A 124 -1.63 10.14 -2.60
N GLN A 125 -1.98 11.41 -2.77
CA GLN A 125 -2.62 11.92 -3.98
C GLN A 125 -1.60 12.79 -4.71
N TYR A 126 -1.42 12.55 -6.00
CA TYR A 126 -0.63 13.43 -6.84
C TYR A 126 -1.58 14.45 -7.47
N ASP A 127 -1.24 15.73 -7.45
CA ASP A 127 -2.06 16.82 -8.04
C ASP A 127 -2.31 16.61 -9.55
N LEU A 128 -1.38 15.94 -10.23
CA LEU A 128 -1.51 15.57 -11.65
C LEU A 128 -2.46 14.39 -11.89
N PHE A 129 -2.85 13.69 -10.82
CA PHE A 129 -3.62 12.45 -10.80
C PHE A 129 -4.81 12.59 -9.86
N PHE A 130 -5.48 13.75 -9.82
CA PHE A 130 -6.62 13.97 -8.93
C PHE A 130 -7.59 12.79 -8.97
N GLY A 131 -7.67 12.10 -7.84
CA GLY A 131 -8.48 10.92 -7.68
C GLY A 131 -7.99 9.71 -8.46
N ASN A 132 -6.69 9.37 -8.49
CA ASN A 132 -6.20 8.00 -8.72
C ASN A 132 -5.43 7.46 -7.49
N SER A 133 -5.63 6.18 -7.17
CA SER A 133 -4.96 5.50 -6.06
C SER A 133 -4.46 4.14 -6.48
N PHE A 134 -3.46 3.65 -5.75
CA PHE A 134 -2.89 2.31 -5.91
C PHE A 134 -3.60 1.34 -4.98
N GLY A 135 -4.22 0.29 -5.52
CA GLY A 135 -4.62 -0.88 -4.77
C GLY A 135 -3.48 -1.89 -4.70
N MET A 136 -3.11 -2.35 -3.51
CA MET A 136 -2.03 -3.32 -3.28
C MET A 136 -2.36 -4.24 -2.10
N ARG A 137 -1.67 -5.37 -1.96
CA ARG A 137 -1.72 -6.26 -0.79
C ARG A 137 -0.34 -6.48 -0.22
#